data_AF-A0A3R7ARB3-F1
#
_entry.id   AF-A0A3R7ARB3-F1
#
_cell.length_a   1.000
_cell.length_b   1.000
_cell.length_c   1.000
_cell.angle_alpha   90.00
_cell.angle_beta   90.00
_cell.angle_gamma   90.00
#
_symmetry.space_group_name_H-M   'P 1'
#
loop_
_entity.id
_entity.type
_entity.pdbx_description
1 polymer ?
#
loop_
_entity_poly.entity_id
_entity_poly.type
_entity_poly.pdbx_seq_one_letter_code
_entity_poly.pdbx_strand_id
1 'polypeptide(L)'
;YGAIRNDELKHHPLMKPFWELDAAAQARNRVSVEASLKCILALGYTVVRKPTEQQHVPASLARIALSGELVVLGDLLAENDHEVWATEYFQNGWTYAPVYDNATKHHPALVSYTDLAESVRDSTRLGALNILKTLVSLHYVVQHPYTKFQPTSFVPPRRFTILGRKSSK
;
A
#
# COMPACT_ATOMS: atom_id res chain seq x y z
N TYR A 1 -14.61 -17.22 -7.48
CA TYR A 1 -14.10 -17.73 -6.19
C TYR A 1 -14.61 -19.16 -6.01
N GLY A 2 -13.91 -20.02 -5.28
CA GLY A 2 -14.27 -21.44 -5.12
C GLY A 2 -13.93 -21.94 -3.73
N ALA A 3 -14.57 -23.01 -3.27
CA ALA A 3 -14.39 -23.51 -1.90
C ALA A 3 -12.96 -24.01 -1.60
N ILE A 4 -12.22 -24.39 -2.63
CA ILE A 4 -10.86 -24.95 -2.55
C ILE A 4 -9.92 -24.07 -3.38
N ARG A 5 -8.71 -23.82 -2.87
CA ARG A 5 -7.67 -23.11 -3.64
C ARG A 5 -7.21 -24.00 -4.79
N ASN A 6 -7.27 -23.46 -6.01
CA ASN A 6 -6.76 -24.08 -7.22
C ASN A 6 -6.20 -22.96 -8.11
N ASP A 7 -4.87 -22.94 -8.26
CA ASP A 7 -4.18 -21.85 -8.94
C ASP A 7 -4.32 -21.97 -10.49
N GLU A 8 -4.48 -23.18 -11.04
CA GLU A 8 -4.72 -23.40 -12.49
C GLU A 8 -6.08 -22.83 -12.93
N LEU A 9 -7.12 -23.09 -12.14
CA LEU A 9 -8.48 -22.58 -12.37
C LEU A 9 -8.67 -21.16 -11.81
N LYS A 10 -7.63 -20.56 -11.22
CA LYS A 10 -7.68 -19.25 -10.55
C LYS A 10 -8.79 -19.16 -9.51
N HIS A 11 -9.02 -20.25 -8.78
CA HIS A 11 -9.99 -20.33 -7.69
C HIS A 11 -9.28 -20.12 -6.36
N HIS A 12 -9.77 -19.16 -5.57
CA HIS A 12 -9.29 -18.95 -4.22
C HIS A 12 -10.48 -18.78 -3.25
N PRO A 13 -10.47 -19.47 -2.09
CA PRO A 13 -11.59 -19.47 -1.14
C PRO A 13 -11.77 -18.13 -0.42
N LEU A 14 -10.73 -17.32 -0.36
CA LEU A 14 -10.75 -16.01 0.31
C LEU A 14 -11.04 -14.85 -0.64
N MET A 15 -11.43 -15.11 -1.90
CA MET A 15 -11.92 -14.06 -2.81
C MET A 15 -13.39 -13.71 -2.50
N LYS A 16 -13.62 -13.23 -1.28
CA LYS A 16 -14.91 -12.78 -0.75
C LYS A 16 -14.74 -11.37 -0.19
N PRO A 17 -15.84 -10.60 -0.01
CA PRO A 17 -15.77 -9.36 0.74
C PRO A 17 -15.12 -9.55 2.11
N PHE A 18 -14.42 -8.52 2.60
CA PHE A 18 -13.66 -8.60 3.85
C PHE A 18 -14.49 -9.12 5.04
N TRP A 19 -15.74 -8.68 5.14
CA TRP A 19 -16.66 -9.07 6.22
C TRP A 19 -17.13 -10.53 6.14
N GLU A 20 -16.94 -11.22 5.01
CA GLU A 20 -17.29 -12.64 4.83
C GLU A 20 -16.09 -13.58 5.03
N LEU A 21 -14.91 -13.03 5.30
CA LEU A 21 -13.72 -13.81 5.61
C LEU A 21 -13.81 -14.38 7.03
N ASP A 22 -13.22 -15.56 7.24
CA ASP A 22 -13.03 -16.10 8.59
C ASP A 22 -12.11 -15.21 9.45
N ALA A 23 -12.17 -15.39 10.77
CA ALA A 23 -11.43 -14.55 11.71
C ALA A 23 -9.91 -14.59 11.47
N ALA A 24 -9.36 -15.73 11.06
CA ALA A 24 -7.93 -15.88 10.80
C ALA A 24 -7.51 -15.11 9.53
N ALA A 25 -8.30 -15.18 8.46
CA ALA A 25 -8.08 -14.41 7.24
C ALA A 25 -8.22 -12.91 7.46
N GLN A 26 -9.23 -12.47 8.23
CA GLN A 26 -9.34 -11.06 8.63
C GLN A 26 -8.13 -10.61 9.45
N ALA A 27 -7.64 -11.44 10.38
CA ALA A 27 -6.48 -11.13 11.19
C ALA A 27 -5.22 -10.98 10.33
N ARG A 28 -4.95 -11.90 9.39
CA ARG A 28 -3.82 -11.79 8.44
C ARG A 28 -3.87 -10.49 7.64
N ASN A 29 -5.04 -10.12 7.12
CA ASN A 29 -5.21 -8.87 6.38
C ASN A 29 -4.93 -7.64 7.25
N ARG A 30 -5.35 -7.65 8.52
CA ARG A 30 -5.08 -6.54 9.46
C ARG A 30 -3.60 -6.45 9.81
N VAL A 31 -2.95 -7.58 10.11
CA VAL A 31 -1.52 -7.62 10.47
C VAL A 31 -0.65 -7.02 9.36
N SER A 32 -0.93 -7.36 8.09
CA SER A 32 -0.21 -6.79 6.95
C SER A 32 -0.33 -5.26 6.90
N VAL A 33 -1.54 -4.72 7.01
CA VAL A 33 -1.75 -3.25 6.97
C VAL A 33 -1.14 -2.57 8.21
N GLU A 34 -1.24 -3.19 9.37
CA GLU A 34 -0.68 -2.68 10.63
C GLU A 34 0.85 -2.59 10.56
N ALA A 35 1.51 -3.60 9.99
CA ALA A 35 2.96 -3.60 9.79
C ALA A 35 3.41 -2.42 8.92
N SER A 36 2.73 -2.16 7.80
CA SER A 36 3.07 -1.03 6.95
C SER A 36 2.85 0.32 7.66
N LEU A 37 1.76 0.47 8.43
CA LEU A 37 1.55 1.69 9.23
C LEU A 37 2.62 1.90 10.31
N LYS A 38 3.02 0.82 11.00
CA LYS A 38 4.12 0.86 11.98
C LYS A 38 5.44 1.25 11.30
N CYS A 39 5.72 0.72 10.11
CA CYS A 39 6.91 1.08 9.35
C CYS A 39 6.90 2.56 8.94
N ILE A 40 5.78 3.08 8.43
CA ILE A 40 5.63 4.52 8.11
C ILE A 40 5.99 5.39 9.32
N LEU A 41 5.45 5.07 10.50
CA LEU A 41 5.74 5.81 11.72
C LEU A 41 7.19 5.65 12.19
N ALA A 42 7.75 4.45 12.10
CA ALA A 42 9.14 4.16 12.47
C ALA A 42 10.14 4.90 11.57
N LEU A 43 9.80 5.10 10.29
CA LEU A 43 10.55 5.93 9.34
C LEU A 43 10.39 7.44 9.59
N GLY A 44 9.68 7.85 10.64
CA GLY A 44 9.54 9.24 11.04
C GLY A 44 8.44 10.01 10.32
N TYR A 45 7.61 9.35 9.50
CA TYR A 45 6.46 9.99 8.86
C TYR A 45 5.33 10.19 9.87
N THR A 46 4.53 11.22 9.64
CA THR A 46 3.27 11.47 10.34
C THR A 46 2.11 11.04 9.47
N VAL A 47 1.06 10.48 10.07
CA VAL A 47 -0.18 10.07 9.38
C VAL A 47 -1.37 10.76 10.05
N VAL A 48 -1.96 11.75 9.39
CA VAL A 48 -3.01 12.60 9.98
C VAL A 48 -4.25 12.60 9.10
N ARG A 49 -5.42 12.32 9.68
CA ARG A 49 -6.70 12.36 8.96
C ARG A 49 -7.16 13.80 8.79
N LYS A 50 -7.47 14.22 7.54
CA LYS A 50 -8.15 15.49 7.27
C LYS A 50 -9.66 15.33 7.48
N PRO A 51 -10.35 16.33 8.06
CA PRO A 51 -11.81 16.36 8.08
C PRO A 51 -12.37 16.23 6.67
N THR A 52 -13.32 15.33 6.49
CA THR A 52 -14.04 15.13 5.23
C THR A 52 -15.46 14.69 5.53
N GLU A 53 -16.42 15.22 4.78
CA GLU A 53 -17.83 14.80 4.82
C GLU A 53 -18.10 13.63 3.87
N GLN A 54 -17.15 13.30 2.98
CA GLN A 54 -17.26 12.21 2.02
C GLN A 54 -16.54 10.97 2.54
N GLN A 55 -17.29 9.87 2.65
CA GLN A 55 -16.74 8.55 2.97
C GLN A 55 -17.32 7.53 1.99
N HIS A 56 -16.59 7.26 0.91
CA HIS A 56 -16.92 6.18 -0.02
C HIS A 56 -15.82 5.14 0.00
N VAL A 57 -16.14 3.96 0.54
CA VAL A 57 -15.32 2.75 0.46
C VAL A 57 -16.22 1.60 -0.01
N PRO A 58 -15.73 0.68 -0.87
CA PRO A 58 -14.41 0.68 -1.52
C PRO A 58 -14.34 1.67 -2.69
N ALA A 59 -13.28 2.48 -2.77
CA ALA A 59 -13.02 3.37 -3.89
C ALA A 59 -11.94 2.78 -4.82
N SER A 60 -12.07 3.03 -6.13
CA SER A 60 -11.03 2.63 -7.09
C SER A 60 -9.74 3.43 -6.86
N LEU A 61 -8.62 2.71 -6.69
CA LEU A 61 -7.30 3.33 -6.51
C LEU A 61 -6.64 3.74 -7.84
N ALA A 62 -7.24 3.39 -8.99
CA ALA A 62 -6.64 3.55 -10.30
C ALA A 62 -6.32 5.01 -10.68
N ARG A 63 -7.10 5.97 -10.15
CA ARG A 63 -6.95 7.41 -10.44
C ARG A 63 -6.18 8.18 -9.37
N ILE A 64 -5.68 7.49 -8.35
CA ILE A 64 -4.94 8.13 -7.25
C ILE A 64 -3.47 8.23 -7.64
N ALA A 65 -3.01 9.46 -7.85
CA ALA A 65 -1.61 9.78 -8.03
C ALA A 65 -0.94 9.97 -6.67
N LEU A 66 0.24 9.40 -6.50
CA LEU A 66 1.11 9.62 -5.34
C LEU A 66 2.15 10.68 -5.67
N SER A 67 2.58 11.46 -4.67
CA SER A 67 3.75 12.33 -4.81
C SER A 67 5.02 11.50 -4.94
N GLY A 68 6.09 12.09 -5.48
CA GLY A 68 7.39 11.40 -5.59
C GLY A 68 7.92 10.90 -4.25
N GLU A 69 7.74 11.69 -3.18
CA GLU A 69 8.07 11.30 -1.80
C GLU A 69 7.33 10.03 -1.37
N LEU A 70 6.02 9.93 -1.65
CA LEU A 70 5.24 8.74 -1.32
C LEU A 70 5.59 7.54 -2.22
N VAL A 71 6.05 7.77 -3.45
CA VAL A 71 6.56 6.67 -4.29
C VAL A 71 7.82 6.07 -3.68
N VAL A 72 8.77 6.92 -3.22
CA VAL A 72 9.98 6.47 -2.52
C VAL A 72 9.65 5.77 -1.21
N LEU A 73 8.70 6.30 -0.43
CA LEU A 73 8.20 5.61 0.76
C LEU A 73 7.62 4.24 0.41
N GLY A 74 6.90 4.12 -0.71
CA GLY A 74 6.39 2.84 -1.20
C GLY A 74 7.49 1.82 -1.47
N ASP A 75 8.65 2.25 -1.97
CA ASP A 75 9.81 1.38 -2.19
C ASP A 75 10.37 0.86 -0.86
N LEU A 76 10.52 1.74 0.13
CA LEU A 76 10.98 1.37 1.47
C LEU A 76 10.02 0.42 2.18
N LEU A 77 8.71 0.63 2.01
CA LEU A 77 7.70 -0.27 2.56
C LEU A 77 7.74 -1.65 1.90
N ALA A 78 7.96 -1.71 0.59
CA ALA A 78 8.05 -2.97 -0.13
C ALA A 78 9.26 -3.80 0.31
N GLU A 79 10.39 -3.15 0.51
CA GLU A 79 11.60 -3.77 1.07
C GLU A 79 11.35 -4.26 2.51
N ASN A 80 10.81 -3.41 3.38
CA ASN A 80 10.48 -3.80 4.75
C ASN A 80 9.52 -4.99 4.82
N ASP A 81 8.45 -4.98 4.03
CA ASP A 81 7.47 -6.08 4.00
C ASP A 81 8.14 -7.41 3.60
N HIS A 82 9.08 -7.37 2.64
CA HIS A 82 9.85 -8.54 2.24
C HIS A 82 10.79 -9.03 3.34
N GLU A 83 11.53 -8.14 3.98
CA GLU A 83 12.48 -8.50 5.04
C GLU A 83 11.77 -9.07 6.28
N VAL A 84 10.59 -8.53 6.63
CA VAL A 84 9.75 -9.08 7.71
C VAL A 84 9.27 -10.49 7.35
N TRP A 85 8.74 -10.68 6.13
CA TRP A 85 8.32 -12.00 5.64
C TRP A 85 9.48 -13.01 5.64
N ALA A 86 10.64 -12.63 5.11
CA ALA A 86 11.81 -13.50 5.04
C ALA A 86 12.30 -13.87 6.44
N THR A 87 12.34 -12.91 7.36
CA THR A 87 12.71 -13.14 8.77
C THR A 87 11.78 -14.14 9.45
N GLU A 88 10.45 -13.99 9.28
CA GLU A 88 9.48 -14.94 9.82
C GLU A 88 9.66 -16.35 9.23
N TYR A 89 9.95 -16.45 7.93
CA TYR A 89 10.22 -17.73 7.28
C TYR A 89 11.48 -18.40 7.82
N PHE A 90 12.59 -17.66 7.95
CA PHE A 90 13.82 -18.17 8.56
C PHE A 90 13.59 -18.65 10.00
N GLN A 91 12.86 -17.88 10.81
CA GLN A 91 12.51 -18.27 12.18
C GLN A 91 11.67 -19.56 12.25
N ASN A 92 10.85 -19.80 11.22
CA ASN A 92 10.06 -21.03 11.07
C ASN A 92 10.84 -22.19 10.42
N GLY A 93 12.15 -22.04 10.24
CA GLY A 93 13.06 -23.07 9.72
C GLY A 93 12.99 -23.22 8.19
N TRP A 94 12.51 -22.22 7.46
CA TRP A 94 12.64 -22.19 6.01
C TRP A 94 14.04 -21.76 5.60
N THR A 95 14.52 -22.29 4.49
CA THR A 95 15.82 -21.96 3.91
C THR A 95 15.69 -21.65 2.41
N TYR A 96 16.66 -20.89 1.90
CA TYR A 96 16.74 -20.60 0.48
C TYR A 96 16.98 -21.88 -0.34
N ALA A 97 16.20 -22.06 -1.41
CA ALA A 97 16.57 -22.93 -2.52
C ALA A 97 15.92 -22.43 -3.83
N PRO A 98 16.46 -22.77 -5.01
CA PRO A 98 15.93 -22.29 -6.29
C PRO A 98 14.50 -22.72 -6.61
N VAL A 99 14.00 -23.77 -5.94
CA VAL A 99 12.66 -24.33 -6.14
C VAL A 99 11.92 -24.34 -4.81
N TYR A 100 10.65 -23.95 -4.84
CA TYR A 100 9.78 -24.03 -3.69
C TYR A 100 9.49 -25.50 -3.34
N ASP A 101 9.71 -25.86 -2.08
CA ASP A 101 9.35 -27.18 -1.54
C ASP A 101 8.84 -27.03 -0.11
N ASN A 102 7.57 -27.37 0.11
CA ASN A 102 6.96 -27.28 1.43
C ASN A 102 7.45 -28.37 2.41
N ALA A 103 7.80 -29.56 1.90
CA ALA A 103 8.21 -30.68 2.75
C ALA A 103 9.58 -30.44 3.37
N THR A 104 10.52 -29.89 2.60
CA THR A 104 11.86 -29.52 3.08
C THR A 104 11.97 -28.07 3.52
N LYS A 105 10.87 -27.30 3.48
CA LYS A 105 10.81 -25.87 3.79
C LYS A 105 11.79 -25.01 2.98
N HIS A 106 11.78 -25.19 1.67
CA HIS A 106 12.55 -24.36 0.74
C HIS A 106 11.70 -23.30 0.06
N HIS A 107 12.23 -22.08 -0.04
CA HIS A 107 11.56 -21.00 -0.77
C HIS A 107 12.54 -20.15 -1.60
N PRO A 108 12.27 -19.91 -2.90
CA PRO A 108 13.20 -19.20 -3.80
C PRO A 108 13.32 -17.70 -3.51
N ALA A 109 12.28 -17.10 -2.93
CA ALA A 109 12.30 -15.70 -2.54
C ALA A 109 13.07 -15.40 -1.23
N LEU A 110 13.66 -16.40 -0.56
CA LEU A 110 14.50 -16.16 0.63
C LEU A 110 15.89 -15.63 0.27
N VAL A 111 15.89 -14.50 -0.43
CA VAL A 111 17.05 -13.69 -0.82
C VAL A 111 16.78 -12.23 -0.44
N SER A 112 17.78 -11.36 -0.56
CA SER A 112 17.58 -9.93 -0.34
C SER A 112 16.51 -9.36 -1.29
N TYR A 113 15.79 -8.31 -0.88
CA TYR A 113 14.79 -7.68 -1.73
C TYR A 113 15.32 -7.28 -3.12
N THR A 114 16.58 -6.83 -3.19
CA THR A 114 17.23 -6.44 -4.45
C THR A 114 17.47 -7.63 -5.39
N ASP A 115 17.67 -8.83 -4.85
CA ASP A 115 17.95 -10.05 -5.60
C ASP A 115 16.68 -10.80 -6.04
N LEU A 116 15.50 -10.30 -5.66
CA LEU A 116 14.23 -10.88 -6.11
C LEU A 116 14.07 -10.82 -7.63
N ALA A 117 13.37 -11.82 -8.16
CA ALA A 117 12.84 -11.75 -9.51
C ALA A 117 11.98 -10.48 -9.68
N GLU A 118 12.17 -9.78 -10.79
CA GLU A 118 11.53 -8.49 -11.07
C GLU A 118 10.01 -8.54 -10.89
N SER A 119 9.36 -9.61 -11.39
CA SER A 119 7.92 -9.80 -11.26
C SER A 119 7.44 -9.90 -9.80
N VAL A 120 8.22 -10.52 -8.92
CA VAL A 120 7.91 -10.63 -7.50
C VAL A 120 8.11 -9.28 -6.82
N ARG A 121 9.23 -8.61 -7.12
CA ARG A 121 9.56 -7.28 -6.59
C ARG A 121 8.48 -6.26 -6.96
N ASP A 122 8.04 -6.28 -8.22
CA ASP A 122 6.98 -5.40 -8.73
C ASP A 122 5.64 -5.67 -8.06
N SER A 123 5.30 -6.94 -7.81
CA SER A 123 4.09 -7.31 -7.08
C SER A 123 4.10 -6.79 -5.64
N THR A 124 5.21 -6.98 -4.92
CA THR A 124 5.37 -6.46 -3.54
C THR A 124 5.31 -4.94 -3.53
N ARG A 125 6.00 -4.28 -4.46
CA ARG A 125 5.98 -2.83 -4.63
C ARG A 125 4.58 -2.29 -4.92
N LEU A 126 3.83 -2.94 -5.80
CA LEU A 126 2.46 -2.56 -6.09
C LEU A 126 1.55 -2.66 -4.86
N GLY A 127 1.74 -3.69 -4.02
CA GLY A 127 1.07 -3.83 -2.73
C GLY A 127 1.32 -2.64 -1.81
N ALA A 128 2.59 -2.29 -1.61
CA ALA A 128 2.99 -1.14 -0.79
C ALA A 128 2.42 0.19 -1.31
N LEU A 129 2.47 0.43 -2.62
CA LEU A 129 1.90 1.64 -3.22
C LEU A 129 0.37 1.70 -3.06
N ASN A 130 -0.33 0.57 -3.10
CA ASN A 130 -1.78 0.52 -2.90
C ASN A 130 -2.18 0.88 -1.47
N ILE A 131 -1.36 0.54 -0.46
CA ILE A 131 -1.57 1.00 0.92
C ILE A 131 -1.51 2.52 1.00
N LEU A 132 -0.48 3.14 0.40
CA LEU A 132 -0.35 4.59 0.38
C LEU A 132 -1.48 5.28 -0.39
N LYS A 133 -1.89 4.72 -1.55
CA LYS A 133 -3.07 5.22 -2.30
C LYS A 133 -4.35 5.11 -1.48
N THR A 134 -4.51 4.04 -0.70
CA THR A 134 -5.67 3.87 0.19
C THR A 134 -5.67 4.95 1.27
N LEU A 135 -4.53 5.23 1.91
CA LEU A 135 -4.43 6.32 2.88
C LEU A 135 -4.83 7.68 2.28
N VAL A 136 -4.32 7.99 1.08
CA VAL A 136 -4.70 9.22 0.35
C VAL A 136 -6.20 9.23 0.02
N SER A 137 -6.75 8.11 -0.45
CA SER A 137 -8.19 7.96 -0.75
C SER A 137 -9.07 8.18 0.47
N LEU A 138 -8.58 7.78 1.65
CA LEU A 138 -9.26 7.91 2.94
C LEU A 138 -9.02 9.29 3.58
N HIS A 139 -8.42 10.23 2.83
CA HIS A 139 -8.10 11.59 3.27
C HIS A 139 -7.09 11.65 4.43
N TYR A 140 -6.20 10.67 4.53
CA TYR A 140 -5.00 10.77 5.36
C TYR A 140 -3.89 11.52 4.62
N VAL A 141 -3.18 12.36 5.35
CA VAL A 141 -1.93 12.98 4.92
C VAL A 141 -0.79 12.20 5.53
N VAL A 142 0.10 11.71 4.67
CA VAL A 142 1.35 11.06 5.04
C VAL A 142 2.48 12.00 4.65
N GLN A 143 3.30 12.44 5.61
CA GLN A 143 4.37 13.42 5.38
C GLN A 143 5.53 13.21 6.37
N HIS A 144 6.76 13.40 5.91
CA HIS A 144 7.92 13.41 6.79
C HIS A 144 8.20 14.86 7.28
N PRO A 145 8.44 15.10 8.58
CA PRO A 145 8.57 16.46 9.12
C PRO A 145 9.78 17.23 8.57
N TYR A 146 10.78 16.54 8.02
CA TYR A 146 12.01 17.11 7.48
C TYR A 146 12.12 17.05 5.95
N THR A 147 11.12 16.51 5.24
CA THR A 147 11.13 16.58 3.77
C THR A 147 10.83 18.01 3.37
N LYS A 148 11.82 18.69 2.77
CA LYS A 148 11.69 20.06 2.26
C LYS A 148 10.84 20.13 0.97
N PHE A 149 9.78 19.34 0.87
CA PHE A 149 8.86 19.36 -0.25
C PHE A 149 7.54 19.98 0.22
N GLN A 150 7.40 21.30 0.01
CA GLN A 150 6.06 21.88 0.00
C GLN A 150 5.38 21.37 -1.27
N PRO A 151 4.27 20.61 -1.19
CA PRO A 151 3.48 20.38 -2.37
C PRO A 151 3.01 21.77 -2.80
N THR A 152 3.51 22.21 -3.96
CA THR A 152 3.08 23.40 -4.66
C THR A 152 1.60 23.58 -4.44
N SER A 153 1.24 24.69 -3.81
CA SER A 153 -0.08 25.27 -3.91
C SER A 153 -0.35 25.57 -5.38
N PHE A 154 -0.66 24.54 -6.16
CA PHE A 154 -1.35 24.72 -7.43
C PHE A 154 -2.80 25.04 -7.07
N VAL A 155 -2.99 26.22 -6.49
CA VAL A 155 -4.27 26.91 -6.54
C VAL A 155 -4.38 27.32 -8.00
N PRO A 156 -5.28 26.71 -8.81
CA PRO A 156 -5.54 27.25 -10.13
C PRO A 156 -5.92 28.71 -9.93
N PRO A 157 -5.36 29.67 -10.70
CA PRO A 157 -5.70 31.07 -10.52
C PRO A 157 -7.21 31.17 -10.57
N ARG A 158 -7.81 31.67 -9.47
CA ARG A 158 -9.24 31.97 -9.43
C ARG A 158 -9.53 32.78 -10.68
N ARG A 159 -10.34 32.22 -11.59
CA ARG A 159 -10.89 32.96 -12.73
C ARG A 159 -11.35 34.30 -12.17
N PHE A 160 -10.80 35.40 -12.69
CA PHE A 160 -11.28 36.73 -12.37
C PHE A 160 -12.79 36.74 -12.61
N THR A 161 -13.55 36.80 -11.53
CA THR A 161 -14.96 37.09 -11.58
C THR A 161 -15.05 38.53 -12.07
N ILE A 162 -15.32 38.74 -13.36
CA ILE A 162 -15.77 40.05 -13.84
C ILE A 162 -17.19 40.21 -13.31
N LEU A 163 -17.29 40.70 -12.08
CA LEU A 163 -18.49 41.27 -11.51
C LEU A 163 -18.27 42.78 -11.37
N GLY A 164 -19.03 43.53 -12.15
CA GLY A 164 -19.45 44.88 -11.77
C GLY A 164 -18.83 46.02 -12.56
N ARG A 165 -19.47 46.41 -13.66
CA ARG A 165 -19.81 47.82 -13.85
C ARG A 165 -21.11 48.00 -14.65
N LYS A 166 -22.21 48.08 -13.92
CA LYS A 166 -23.36 48.92 -14.30
C LYS A 166 -23.43 50.07 -13.29
N SER A 167 -23.33 51.31 -13.77
CA SER A 167 -24.31 52.39 -13.51
C SER A 167 -23.76 53.78 -13.90
N SER A 168 -24.54 54.46 -14.74
CA SER A 168 -24.87 55.91 -14.80
C SER A 168 -23.78 56.94 -15.11
N LYS A 169 -23.85 57.55 -16.30
CA LYS A 169 -24.63 58.78 -16.57
C LYS A 169 -25.23 58.71 -17.97
#